data_AF-A0A317HHV7-F1
#
_entry.id   AF-A0A317HHV7-F1
#
_cell.length_a   1.000
_cell.length_b   1.000
_cell.length_c   1.000
_cell.angle_alpha   90.00
_cell.angle_beta   90.00
_cell.angle_gamma   90.00
#
_symmetry.space_group_name_H-M   'P 1'
#
loop_
_entity.id
_entity.type
_entity.pdbx_description
1 polymer ?
#
loop_
_entity_poly.entity_id
_entity_poly.type
_entity_poly.pdbx_seq_one_letter_code
_entity_poly.pdbx_strand_id
1 'polypeptide(L)'
;MSHHQSIHYFNAEAPSEKIRLFLKPVESFADSFGLKPFRIIVSRNHGSHLFHTIDDDKEPAENWTLIIAVRNQITRSDIDLFVNNVSESKKYFAVSLNKYRKGFEESINKKGDLGENWAERQARSGLAILLASALQVNVHTRVLEITDHAGFDDVFGDLNKAYTAKFSVEVEWILKNGAFVKNNNNTNTALVN
;
A
#
# COMPACT_ATOMS: atom_id res chain seq x y z
N MET A 1 -8.79 -22.34 -0.58
CA MET A 1 -8.94 -20.98 -1.15
C MET A 1 -7.80 -20.12 -0.62
N SER A 2 -6.83 -19.75 -1.45
CA SER A 2 -5.74 -18.86 -1.01
C SER A 2 -6.24 -17.41 -0.98
N HIS A 3 -6.53 -16.90 0.22
CA HIS A 3 -6.82 -15.48 0.43
C HIS A 3 -5.49 -14.71 0.25
N HIS A 4 -5.19 -14.27 -0.98
CA HIS A 4 -4.08 -13.35 -1.17
C HIS A 4 -4.44 -12.03 -0.48
N GLN A 5 -3.76 -11.68 0.62
CA GLN A 5 -4.03 -10.46 1.37
C GLN A 5 -3.65 -9.23 0.53
N SER A 6 -4.38 -8.13 0.70
CA SER A 6 -4.01 -6.85 0.06
C SER A 6 -2.81 -6.19 0.74
N ILE A 7 -2.44 -6.66 1.94
CA ILE A 7 -1.23 -6.28 2.66
C ILE A 7 -0.17 -7.39 2.51
N HIS A 8 1.06 -7.00 2.17
CA HIS A 8 2.22 -7.89 2.10
C HIS A 8 3.33 -7.37 3.01
N TYR A 9 3.81 -8.19 3.95
CA TYR A 9 4.96 -7.86 4.78
C TYR A 9 6.25 -8.30 4.09
N PHE A 10 7.18 -7.36 3.90
CA PHE A 10 8.49 -7.62 3.29
C PHE A 10 9.59 -7.37 4.31
N ASN A 11 10.41 -8.40 4.60
CA ASN A 11 11.53 -8.34 5.55
C ASN A 11 11.19 -7.69 6.91
N ALA A 12 9.96 -7.86 7.38
CA ALA A 12 9.50 -7.27 8.63
C ALA A 12 8.75 -8.32 9.47
N GLU A 13 8.99 -8.30 10.79
CA GLU A 13 8.07 -8.91 11.75
C GLU A 13 6.69 -8.24 11.65
N ALA A 14 5.65 -8.90 12.16
CA ALA A 14 4.31 -8.33 12.17
C ALA A 14 4.35 -6.92 12.81
N PRO A 15 3.68 -5.91 12.21
CA PRO A 15 3.75 -4.54 12.71
C PRO A 15 3.21 -4.45 14.12
N SER A 16 3.62 -3.39 14.83
CA SER A 16 2.98 -3.02 16.08
C SER A 16 1.46 -2.92 15.91
N GLU A 17 0.72 -3.22 16.97
CA GLU A 17 -0.75 -3.13 16.97
C GLU A 17 -1.26 -1.79 16.43
N LYS A 18 -0.52 -0.71 16.73
CA LYS A 18 -0.79 0.64 16.26
C LYS A 18 -0.75 0.77 14.73
N ILE A 19 0.18 0.09 14.05
CA ILE A 19 0.22 0.06 12.57
C ILE A 19 -0.97 -0.74 12.02
N ARG A 20 -1.29 -1.87 12.64
CA ARG A 20 -2.44 -2.68 12.21
C ARG A 20 -3.76 -1.91 12.31
N LEU A 21 -3.92 -1.05 13.30
CA LEU A 21 -5.12 -0.24 13.49
C LEU A 21 -5.39 0.71 12.31
N PHE A 22 -4.36 1.35 11.73
CA PHE A 22 -4.55 2.26 10.61
C PHE A 22 -4.41 1.60 9.24
N LEU A 23 -3.78 0.42 9.15
CA LEU A 23 -3.75 -0.39 7.93
C LEU A 23 -5.08 -1.11 7.67
N LYS A 24 -5.82 -1.49 8.72
CA LYS A 24 -7.03 -2.30 8.57
C LYS A 24 -8.14 -1.65 7.72
N PRO A 25 -8.43 -0.34 7.86
CA PRO A 25 -9.45 0.32 7.04
C PRO A 25 -9.10 0.31 5.55
N VAL A 26 -7.85 0.58 5.19
CA VAL A 26 -7.41 0.58 3.79
C VAL A 26 -7.32 -0.84 3.22
N GLU A 27 -6.96 -1.84 4.02
CA GLU A 27 -7.03 -3.26 3.62
C GLU A 27 -8.46 -3.65 3.27
N SER A 28 -9.42 -3.34 4.16
CA SER A 28 -10.84 -3.60 3.94
C SER A 28 -11.36 -2.90 2.68
N PHE A 29 -10.93 -1.66 2.44
CA PHE A 29 -11.26 -0.92 1.23
C PHE A 29 -10.70 -1.59 -0.03
N ALA A 30 -9.42 -1.97 -0.03
CA ALA A 30 -8.80 -2.67 -1.17
C ALA A 30 -9.50 -4.00 -1.48
N ASP A 31 -9.87 -4.75 -0.45
CA ASP A 31 -10.55 -6.03 -0.56
C ASP A 31 -12.02 -5.89 -0.99
N SER A 32 -12.68 -4.77 -0.65
CA SER A 32 -14.10 -4.52 -0.95
C SER A 32 -14.44 -4.55 -2.45
N PHE A 33 -13.45 -4.25 -3.30
CA PHE A 33 -13.62 -4.32 -4.75
C PHE A 33 -13.57 -5.74 -5.30
N GLY A 34 -13.00 -6.70 -4.56
CA GLY A 34 -12.74 -8.07 -4.99
C GLY A 34 -11.76 -8.24 -6.17
N LEU A 35 -11.47 -7.16 -6.92
CA LEU A 35 -10.51 -7.11 -8.03
C LEU A 35 -9.09 -6.72 -7.61
N LYS A 36 -8.92 -6.33 -6.34
CA LYS A 36 -7.64 -5.91 -5.73
C LYS A 36 -6.87 -4.91 -6.59
N PRO A 37 -7.45 -3.71 -6.79
CA PRO A 37 -6.88 -2.69 -7.67
C PRO A 37 -5.49 -2.20 -7.24
N PHE A 38 -5.16 -2.34 -5.96
CA PHE A 38 -3.84 -2.02 -5.44
C PHE A 38 -3.52 -2.95 -4.26
N ARG A 39 -2.25 -2.92 -3.84
CA ARG A 39 -1.72 -3.62 -2.67
C ARG A 39 -0.88 -2.67 -1.85
N ILE A 40 -0.73 -2.99 -0.57
CA ILE A 40 0.16 -2.28 0.34
C ILE A 40 1.28 -3.23 0.72
N ILE A 41 2.51 -2.85 0.41
CA ILE A 41 3.70 -3.55 0.87
C ILE A 41 4.20 -2.81 2.11
N VAL A 42 4.37 -3.53 3.20
CA VAL A 42 4.81 -3.01 4.48
C VAL A 42 6.25 -3.45 4.69
N SER A 43 7.14 -2.48 4.78
CA SER A 43 8.57 -2.68 4.96
C SER A 43 9.06 -1.95 6.20
N ARG A 44 10.03 -2.54 6.91
CA ARG A 44 10.71 -1.95 8.06
C ARG A 44 12.16 -1.67 7.69
N ASN A 45 12.65 -0.47 7.97
CA ASN A 45 14.05 -0.05 7.75
C ASN A 45 14.55 -0.12 6.29
N HIS A 46 13.68 -0.41 5.32
CA HIS A 46 13.98 -0.44 3.89
C HIS A 46 12.88 0.31 3.13
N GLY A 47 13.21 1.48 2.59
CA GLY A 47 12.19 2.34 1.97
C GLY A 47 12.77 3.55 1.27
N SER A 48 13.62 4.31 1.98
CA SER A 48 14.19 5.56 1.48
C SER A 48 15.23 5.31 0.38
N HIS A 49 16.29 4.58 0.69
CA HIS A 49 17.39 4.28 -0.25
C HIS A 49 17.00 3.48 -1.51
N LEU A 50 15.77 2.96 -1.57
CA LEU A 50 15.29 2.09 -2.66
C LEU A 50 14.80 2.87 -3.88
N PHE A 51 14.52 4.16 -3.70
CA PHE A 51 14.23 5.07 -4.79
C PHE A 51 15.37 6.08 -4.79
N HIS A 52 16.10 6.22 -5.90
CA HIS A 52 17.20 7.18 -6.07
C HIS A 52 16.81 8.67 -5.82
N THR A 53 15.58 8.91 -5.37
CA THR A 53 14.96 10.18 -5.02
C THR A 53 15.00 10.52 -3.53
N ILE A 54 15.47 9.62 -2.66
CA ILE A 54 15.48 9.86 -1.21
C ILE A 54 16.91 9.74 -0.66
N ASP A 55 17.53 10.91 -0.51
CA ASP A 55 18.81 11.11 0.16
C ASP A 55 18.57 11.00 1.68
N ASP A 56 19.08 9.97 2.34
CA ASP A 56 18.93 9.87 3.80
C ASP A 56 20.14 9.19 4.47
N ASP A 57 21.09 10.03 4.88
CA ASP A 57 22.28 9.73 5.71
C ASP A 57 21.95 9.47 7.20
N LYS A 58 20.72 9.03 7.53
CA LYS A 58 20.29 8.85 8.92
C LYS A 58 20.15 7.38 9.29
N GLU A 59 20.84 6.99 10.37
CA GLU A 59 20.68 5.68 11.00
C GLU A 59 19.21 5.40 11.40
N PRO A 60 18.73 4.16 11.29
CA PRO A 60 17.32 3.85 11.36
C PRO A 60 16.79 3.91 12.81
N ALA A 61 16.03 4.96 13.11
CA ALA A 61 14.88 4.78 14.01
C ALA A 61 13.92 3.75 13.39
N GLU A 62 13.01 3.16 14.17
CA GLU A 62 11.99 2.23 13.64
C GLU A 62 11.06 2.92 12.63
N ASN A 63 11.53 3.05 11.40
CA ASN A 63 10.85 3.72 10.30
C ASN A 63 10.16 2.65 9.47
N TRP A 64 8.84 2.75 9.41
CA TRP A 64 8.03 1.90 8.56
C TRP A 64 7.75 2.64 7.25
N THR A 65 7.94 1.94 6.15
CA THR A 65 7.59 2.42 4.82
C THR A 65 6.50 1.53 4.26
N LEU A 66 5.44 2.17 3.78
CA LEU A 66 4.30 1.52 3.17
C LEU A 66 4.30 1.88 1.69
N ILE A 67 4.37 0.90 0.82
CA ILE A 67 4.36 1.12 -0.62
C ILE A 67 3.01 0.71 -1.17
N ILE A 68 2.34 1.65 -1.80
CA ILE A 68 1.08 1.41 -2.51
C ILE A 68 1.43 1.05 -3.95
N ALA A 69 1.26 -0.23 -4.27
CA ALA A 69 1.48 -0.79 -5.59
C ALA A 69 0.15 -0.96 -6.33
N VAL A 70 0.04 -0.32 -7.49
CA VAL A 70 -1.19 -0.26 -8.29
C VAL A 70 -1.16 -1.34 -9.36
N ARG A 71 -2.29 -2.02 -9.56
CA ARG A 71 -2.43 -3.05 -10.57
C ARG A 71 -2.35 -2.45 -11.97
N ASN A 72 -1.42 -2.92 -12.78
CA ASN A 72 -1.12 -2.43 -14.13
C ASN A 72 -2.29 -2.66 -15.08
N GLN A 73 -2.87 -3.86 -15.00
CA GLN A 73 -3.98 -4.29 -15.84
C GLN A 73 -4.89 -5.23 -15.06
N ILE A 74 -6.20 -5.01 -15.20
CA ILE A 74 -7.21 -5.94 -14.73
C ILE A 74 -7.75 -6.68 -15.95
N THR A 75 -7.52 -7.99 -16.00
CA THR A 75 -7.86 -8.81 -17.14
C THR A 75 -9.32 -9.24 -17.11
N ARG A 76 -9.82 -9.76 -18.22
CA ARG A 76 -11.15 -10.37 -18.28
C ARG A 76 -11.29 -11.51 -17.28
N SER A 77 -10.25 -12.34 -17.13
CA SER A 77 -10.24 -13.45 -16.18
C SER A 77 -10.37 -12.98 -14.73
N ASP A 78 -9.82 -11.81 -14.39
CA ASP A 78 -10.00 -11.21 -13.06
C ASP A 78 -11.44 -10.79 -12.80
N ILE A 79 -12.08 -10.18 -13.80
CA ILE A 79 -13.49 -9.79 -13.74
C ILE A 79 -14.38 -11.03 -13.62
N ASP A 80 -14.09 -12.08 -14.38
CA ASP A 80 -14.84 -13.32 -14.36
C ASP A 80 -14.73 -14.01 -13.01
N LEU A 81 -13.51 -14.08 -12.45
CA LEU A 81 -13.29 -14.62 -11.11
C LEU A 81 -14.08 -13.83 -10.06
N PHE A 82 -14.07 -12.50 -10.13
CA PHE A 82 -14.84 -11.66 -9.22
C PHE A 82 -16.36 -11.91 -9.34
N VAL A 83 -16.89 -11.91 -10.56
CA VAL A 83 -18.32 -12.12 -10.83
C VAL A 83 -18.77 -13.49 -10.33
N ASN A 84 -17.96 -14.53 -10.54
CA ASN A 84 -18.23 -15.88 -10.05
C ASN A 84 -18.24 -15.92 -8.51
N ASN A 85 -17.23 -15.34 -7.86
CA ASN A 85 -17.17 -15.28 -6.40
C ASN A 85 -18.38 -14.54 -5.80
N VAL A 86 -18.85 -13.46 -6.44
CA VAL A 86 -20.05 -12.72 -5.99
C VAL A 86 -21.32 -13.55 -6.21
N SER A 87 -21.44 -14.21 -7.36
CA SER A 87 -22.58 -15.07 -7.68
C SER A 87 -22.71 -16.22 -6.67
N GLU A 88 -21.61 -16.89 -6.36
CA GLU A 88 -21.55 -17.98 -5.37
C GLU A 88 -21.84 -17.50 -3.95
N SER A 89 -21.19 -16.41 -3.52
CA SER A 89 -21.32 -15.92 -2.14
C SER A 89 -22.67 -15.28 -1.83
N LYS A 90 -23.28 -14.59 -2.80
CA LYS A 90 -24.55 -13.87 -2.60
C LYS A 90 -25.77 -14.58 -3.21
N LYS A 91 -25.59 -15.79 -3.77
CA LYS A 91 -26.63 -16.57 -4.48
C LYS A 91 -27.34 -15.78 -5.58
N TYR A 92 -26.64 -14.82 -6.19
CA TYR A 92 -27.19 -14.09 -7.33
C TYR A 92 -27.02 -14.92 -8.60
N PHE A 93 -28.01 -14.88 -9.50
CA PHE A 93 -27.85 -15.44 -10.84
C PHE A 93 -26.76 -14.66 -11.59
N ALA A 94 -25.77 -15.37 -12.14
CA ALA A 94 -24.66 -14.78 -12.89
C ALA A 94 -25.14 -13.85 -14.04
N VAL A 95 -26.30 -14.15 -14.64
CA VAL A 95 -26.94 -13.31 -15.67
C VAL A 95 -27.21 -11.89 -15.18
N SER A 96 -27.58 -11.71 -13.91
CA SER A 96 -27.82 -10.40 -13.30
C SER A 96 -26.55 -9.55 -13.17
N LEU A 97 -25.38 -10.18 -13.24
CA LEU A 97 -24.07 -9.52 -13.15
C LEU A 97 -23.49 -9.18 -14.54
N ASN A 98 -24.12 -9.59 -15.65
CA ASN A 98 -23.59 -9.33 -17.00
C ASN A 98 -23.49 -7.84 -17.34
N LYS A 99 -24.47 -7.03 -16.92
CA LYS A 99 -24.43 -5.57 -17.13
C LYS A 99 -23.28 -4.93 -16.36
N TYR A 100 -23.04 -5.42 -15.14
CA TYR A 100 -21.92 -4.99 -14.30
C TYR A 100 -20.59 -5.39 -14.95
N ARG A 101 -20.44 -6.65 -15.38
CA ARG A 101 -19.27 -7.17 -16.11
C ARG A 101 -18.91 -6.32 -17.31
N LYS A 102 -19.86 -6.04 -18.21
CA LYS A 102 -19.63 -5.19 -19.39
C LYS A 102 -19.11 -3.79 -19.02
N GLY A 103 -19.69 -3.17 -18.00
CA GLY A 103 -19.23 -1.85 -17.53
C GLY A 103 -17.76 -1.85 -17.10
N PHE A 104 -17.30 -2.91 -16.43
CA PHE A 104 -15.88 -3.06 -16.09
C PHE A 104 -15.01 -3.32 -17.32
N GLU A 105 -15.39 -4.28 -18.18
CA GLU A 105 -14.63 -4.59 -19.40
C GLU A 105 -14.41 -3.35 -20.28
N GLU A 106 -15.41 -2.46 -20.35
CA GLU A 106 -15.35 -1.26 -21.18
C GLU A 106 -14.56 -0.10 -20.58
N SER A 107 -14.33 -0.05 -19.26
CA SER A 107 -13.83 1.18 -18.59
C SER A 107 -12.64 0.98 -17.65
N ILE A 108 -12.41 -0.24 -17.15
CA ILE A 108 -11.53 -0.45 -16.00
C ILE A 108 -10.04 -0.15 -16.30
N ASN A 109 -9.58 -0.45 -17.52
CA ASN A 109 -8.21 -0.15 -17.93
C ASN A 109 -8.11 1.11 -18.79
N LYS A 110 -9.23 1.77 -19.11
CA LYS A 110 -9.19 3.03 -19.85
C LYS A 110 -8.63 4.12 -18.95
N LYS A 111 -7.64 4.84 -19.48
CA LYS A 111 -7.10 6.04 -18.85
C LYS A 111 -8.13 7.18 -18.96
N GLY A 112 -8.31 7.92 -17.87
CA GLY A 112 -9.09 9.16 -17.88
C GLY A 112 -8.29 10.32 -18.48
N ASP A 113 -8.88 11.52 -18.45
CA ASP A 113 -8.29 12.74 -19.00
C ASP A 113 -6.95 13.12 -18.33
N LEU A 114 -6.78 12.73 -17.07
CA LEU A 114 -5.58 12.94 -16.27
C LEU A 114 -4.56 11.78 -16.40
N GLY A 115 -4.86 10.78 -17.24
CA GLY A 115 -3.95 9.68 -17.55
C GLY A 115 -4.01 8.50 -16.59
N GLU A 116 -4.73 8.60 -15.45
CA GLU A 116 -4.90 7.47 -14.53
C GLU A 116 -5.96 6.46 -15.00
N ASN A 117 -5.71 5.18 -14.74
CA ASN A 117 -6.70 4.12 -14.91
C ASN A 117 -7.57 3.97 -13.65
N TRP A 118 -8.58 3.10 -13.70
CA TRP A 118 -9.46 2.90 -12.55
C TRP A 118 -8.73 2.41 -11.29
N ALA A 119 -7.74 1.53 -11.45
CA ALA A 119 -6.98 0.97 -10.34
C ALA A 119 -6.19 2.06 -9.59
N GLU A 120 -5.59 2.98 -10.32
CA GLU A 120 -4.86 4.12 -9.76
C GLU A 120 -5.79 5.10 -9.03
N ARG A 121 -7.00 5.35 -9.55
CA ARG A 121 -8.02 6.12 -8.81
C ARG A 121 -8.37 5.45 -7.48
N GLN A 122 -8.56 4.13 -7.47
CA GLN A 122 -8.83 3.40 -6.23
C GLN A 122 -7.63 3.47 -5.27
N ALA A 123 -6.41 3.40 -5.77
CA ALA A 123 -5.20 3.54 -4.95
C ALA A 123 -5.11 4.91 -4.28
N ARG A 124 -5.46 6.00 -4.98
CA ARG A 124 -5.51 7.35 -4.38
C ARG A 124 -6.60 7.47 -3.30
N SER A 125 -7.77 6.86 -3.51
CA SER A 125 -8.79 6.77 -2.45
C SER A 125 -8.30 5.94 -1.26
N GLY A 126 -7.62 4.82 -1.50
CA GLY A 126 -7.02 4.00 -0.45
C GLY A 126 -5.95 4.75 0.33
N LEU A 127 -5.11 5.52 -0.34
CA LEU A 127 -4.13 6.42 0.29
C LEU A 127 -4.83 7.43 1.20
N ALA A 128 -5.89 8.11 0.74
CA ALA A 128 -6.62 9.06 1.58
C ALA A 128 -7.20 8.39 2.85
N ILE A 129 -7.73 7.17 2.73
CA ILE A 129 -8.21 6.38 3.88
C ILE A 129 -7.06 6.06 4.83
N LEU A 130 -5.92 5.59 4.31
CA LEU A 130 -4.73 5.28 5.09
C LEU A 130 -4.27 6.49 5.92
N LEU A 131 -4.15 7.66 5.29
CA LEU A 131 -3.71 8.89 5.95
C LEU A 131 -4.70 9.35 7.03
N ALA A 132 -5.99 9.29 6.73
CA ALA A 132 -7.04 9.62 7.70
C ALA A 132 -7.03 8.67 8.91
N SER A 133 -6.87 7.37 8.67
CA SER A 133 -6.78 6.37 9.75
C SER A 133 -5.48 6.50 10.56
N ALA A 134 -4.36 6.86 9.92
CA ALA A 134 -3.09 7.11 10.62
C ALA A 134 -3.22 8.31 11.58
N LEU A 135 -3.87 9.38 11.13
CA LEU A 135 -4.14 10.55 11.97
C LEU A 135 -4.98 10.20 13.20
N GLN A 136 -6.00 9.34 13.05
CA GLN A 136 -6.86 8.91 14.18
C GLN A 136 -6.09 8.19 15.30
N VAL A 137 -4.95 7.58 14.98
CA VAL A 137 -4.09 6.90 15.96
C VAL A 137 -2.83 7.69 16.30
N ASN A 138 -2.78 9.00 16.01
CA ASN A 138 -1.62 9.86 16.27
C ASN A 138 -0.33 9.31 15.63
N VAL A 139 -0.40 9.03 14.33
CA VAL A 139 0.73 8.68 13.48
C VAL A 139 0.88 9.77 12.43
N HIS A 140 2.07 10.34 12.33
CA HIS A 140 2.40 11.25 11.25
C HIS A 140 2.83 10.42 10.04
N THR A 141 2.53 10.92 8.85
CA THR A 141 2.89 10.23 7.62
C THR A 141 3.38 11.23 6.59
N ARG A 142 4.42 10.84 5.85
CA ARG A 142 4.95 11.57 4.71
C ARG A 142 4.68 10.76 3.45
N VAL A 143 4.05 11.38 2.46
CA VAL A 143 3.75 10.72 1.18
C VAL A 143 4.75 11.18 0.13
N LEU A 144 5.26 10.23 -0.62
CA LEU A 144 6.12 10.46 -1.78
C LEU A 144 5.52 9.75 -3.00
N GLU A 145 5.43 10.47 -4.12
CA GLU A 145 5.14 9.84 -5.40
C GLU A 145 6.41 9.17 -5.93
N ILE A 146 6.26 7.92 -6.37
CA ILE A 146 7.36 7.13 -6.93
C ILE A 146 7.39 7.39 -8.44
N THR A 147 8.49 8.00 -8.90
CA THR A 147 8.72 8.30 -10.31
C THR A 147 9.68 7.32 -10.97
N ASP A 148 10.62 6.75 -10.20
CA ASP A 148 11.49 5.66 -10.64
C ASP A 148 10.86 4.30 -10.30
N HIS A 149 10.29 3.68 -11.32
CA HIS A 149 9.62 2.38 -11.19
C HIS A 149 10.58 1.19 -11.34
N ALA A 150 11.80 1.39 -11.87
CA ALA A 150 12.74 0.31 -12.09
C ALA A 150 13.35 -0.18 -10.77
N GLY A 151 13.71 0.74 -9.88
CA GLY A 151 14.22 0.42 -8.55
C GLY A 151 13.22 -0.33 -7.65
N PHE A 152 11.91 -0.22 -7.93
CA PHE A 152 10.90 -1.00 -7.21
C PHE A 152 10.98 -2.50 -7.53
N ASP A 153 11.10 -2.85 -8.81
CA ASP A 153 11.16 -4.25 -9.25
C ASP A 153 12.43 -4.95 -8.74
N ASP A 154 13.55 -4.22 -8.72
CA ASP A 154 14.84 -4.72 -8.23
C ASP A 154 14.81 -5.10 -6.74
N VAL A 155 13.98 -4.41 -5.95
CA VAL A 155 13.94 -4.57 -4.49
C VAL A 155 12.85 -5.52 -4.05
N PHE A 156 11.65 -5.39 -4.62
CA PHE A 156 10.47 -6.14 -4.19
C PHE A 156 10.25 -7.42 -5.00
N GLY A 157 11.10 -7.70 -6.00
CA GLY A 157 11.15 -8.97 -6.73
C GLY A 157 9.81 -9.38 -7.36
N ASP A 158 9.48 -10.67 -7.28
CA ASP A 158 8.29 -11.31 -7.87
C ASP A 158 6.92 -10.86 -7.26
N LEU A 159 6.87 -9.79 -6.44
CA LEU A 159 5.62 -9.07 -6.11
C LEU A 159 5.00 -8.32 -7.31
N ASN A 160 5.66 -8.44 -8.48
CA ASN A 160 5.12 -9.02 -9.72
C ASN A 160 4.79 -8.00 -10.81
N LYS A 161 5.13 -8.33 -12.07
CA LYS A 161 4.86 -7.59 -13.33
C LYS A 161 3.43 -7.06 -13.51
N ALA A 162 2.50 -7.53 -12.68
CA ALA A 162 1.12 -7.11 -12.63
C ALA A 162 0.88 -5.82 -11.81
N TYR A 163 1.84 -5.37 -11.00
CA TYR A 163 1.74 -4.17 -10.16
C TYR A 163 2.90 -3.21 -10.44
N THR A 164 2.66 -1.92 -10.24
CA THR A 164 3.68 -0.85 -10.29
C THR A 164 3.55 -0.02 -9.02
N ALA A 165 4.65 0.25 -8.33
CA ALA A 165 4.64 1.16 -7.18
C ALA A 165 4.32 2.60 -7.61
N LYS A 166 3.40 3.23 -6.88
CA LYS A 166 2.97 4.61 -7.15
C LYS A 166 3.20 5.56 -5.99
N PHE A 167 2.98 5.09 -4.77
CA PHE A 167 3.15 5.92 -3.57
C PHE A 167 4.00 5.19 -2.55
N SER A 168 4.90 5.92 -1.91
CA SER A 168 5.55 5.54 -0.67
C SER A 168 4.97 6.38 0.45
N VAL A 169 4.63 5.75 1.57
CA VAL A 169 4.17 6.41 2.79
C VAL A 169 5.14 6.05 3.89
N GLU A 170 5.89 7.03 4.34
CA GLU A 170 6.75 6.90 5.50
C GLU A 170 5.95 7.21 6.75
N VAL A 171 6.17 6.40 7.78
CA VAL A 171 5.44 6.44 9.04
C VAL A 171 6.34 7.01 10.13
N GLU A 172 5.94 8.14 10.70
CA GLU A 172 6.64 8.81 11.79
C GLU A 172 5.77 8.82 13.06
N TRP A 173 6.38 8.49 14.20
CA TRP A 173 5.66 8.42 15.47
C TRP A 173 5.61 9.78 16.17
N ILE A 174 4.40 10.25 16.50
CA ILE A 174 4.20 11.40 17.39
C ILE A 174 4.26 10.88 18.84
N LEU A 175 5.27 11.28 19.62
CA LEU A 175 5.29 10.99 21.06
C LEU A 175 4.35 11.93 21.82
N LYS A 176 3.88 11.46 22.99
CA LYS A 176 2.87 12.11 23.87
C LYS A 176 3.15 13.58 24.26
N ASN A 177 4.34 14.10 23.96
CA ASN A 177 4.75 15.46 24.35
C ASN A 177 4.83 16.44 23.17
N GLY A 178 4.35 16.09 21.97
CA GLY A 178 4.34 16.97 20.80
C GLY A 178 5.72 17.29 20.22
N ALA A 179 6.77 16.64 20.72
CA ALA A 179 8.13 16.76 20.20
C ALA A 179 8.43 15.63 19.20
N PHE A 180 8.93 15.99 18.03
CA PHE A 180 9.58 15.05 17.11
C PHE A 180 10.91 14.61 17.74
N VAL A 181 11.15 13.29 17.81
CA VAL A 181 12.44 12.79 18.33
C VAL A 181 13.51 13.01 17.26
N LYS A 182 14.45 13.93 17.51
CA LYS A 182 15.83 13.75 17.07
C LYS A 182 16.49 12.85 18.12
N ASN A 183 16.83 11.62 17.73
CA ASN A 183 17.39 10.63 18.63
C ASN A 183 18.88 10.94 18.85
N ASN A 184 19.21 11.67 19.93
CA ASN A 184 20.59 11.86 20.36
C ASN A 184 21.00 10.70 21.24
N ASN A 185 21.54 9.63 20.64
CA ASN A 185 22.22 8.60 21.41
C ASN A 185 23.68 9.02 21.63
N ASN A 186 23.92 9.71 22.74
CA ASN A 186 25.26 9.80 23.32
C ASN A 186 25.69 8.39 23.73
N THR A 187 26.66 7.85 23.01
CA THR A 187 27.47 6.71 23.43
C THR A 187 28.07 6.99 24.80
N ASN A 188 27.84 6.05 25.73
CA ASN A 188 28.66 5.85 26.90
C ASN A 188 30.14 5.82 26.49
N THR A 189 30.86 6.94 26.66
CA THR A 189 32.29 6.88 26.91
C THR A 189 32.46 6.44 28.36
N ALA A 190 32.84 5.17 28.51
CA ALA A 190 33.49 4.67 29.70
C ALA A 190 34.63 5.63 30.08
N LEU A 191 34.54 6.25 31.25
CA LEU A 191 35.69 6.83 31.92
C LEU A 191 36.52 5.67 32.46
N VAL A 192 37.53 5.30 31.67
CA VAL A 192 38.71 4.60 32.18
C VAL A 192 39.76 5.67 32.47
N ASN A 193 40.22 5.64 33.72
CA ASN A 193 41.26 6.44 34.39
C ASN A 193 40.80 7.76 35.02
#